data_AF-A0A6I5P102-F1
#
_entry.id   AF-A0A6I5P102-F1
#
_cell.length_a   1.000
_cell.length_b   1.000
_cell.length_c   1.000
_cell.angle_alpha   90.00
_cell.angle_beta   90.00
_cell.angle_gamma   90.00
#
_symmetry.space_group_name_H-M   'P 1'
#
loop_
_entity.id
_entity.type
_entity.pdbx_description
1 polymer ?
#
loop_
_entity_poly.entity_id
_entity_poly.type
_entity_poly.pdbx_seq_one_letter_code
_entity_poly.pdbx_strand_id
1 'polypeptide(L)'
;MMTRLQLQGPGDWLIPSRQDDSRLFHTDSADRVWICPPQLGQGYFQEIPLRDDLALVIFDYTLHQDLVMDLFQEKNCVEFAFHLDSLASGQSYFCPYFGG
;
A
#
# COMPACT_ATOMS: atom_id res chain seq x y z
N MET A 1 13.30 15.42 15.09
CA MET A 1 12.73 16.54 14.33
C MET A 1 11.55 15.94 13.59
N MET A 2 10.33 16.44 13.75
CA MET A 2 9.14 15.77 13.19
C MET A 2 9.00 16.09 11.70
N THR A 3 8.86 15.06 10.86
CA THR A 3 8.63 15.21 9.41
C THR A 3 7.13 15.09 9.15
N ARG A 4 6.54 16.05 8.45
CA ARG A 4 5.11 16.06 8.13
C ARG A 4 4.90 16.03 6.62
N LEU A 5 4.11 15.09 6.13
CA LEU A 5 3.74 14.95 4.72
C LEU A 5 2.26 15.24 4.52
N GLN A 6 1.95 16.13 3.57
CA GLN A 6 0.60 16.31 3.06
C GLN A 6 0.44 15.55 1.76
N LEU A 7 -0.46 14.58 1.74
CA LEU A 7 -0.68 13.68 0.61
C LEU A 7 -1.94 14.10 -0.15
N GLN A 8 -1.90 14.10 -1.48
CA GLN A 8 -3.06 14.32 -2.35
C GLN A 8 -3.72 13.00 -2.78
N GLY A 9 -3.00 11.87 -2.66
CA GLY A 9 -3.49 10.53 -2.92
C GLY A 9 -2.72 9.43 -2.17
N PRO A 10 -3.27 8.21 -2.11
CA PRO A 10 -2.73 7.09 -1.31
C PRO A 10 -1.35 6.55 -1.77
N GLY A 11 -0.79 7.05 -2.88
CA GLY A 11 0.52 6.64 -3.40
C GLY A 11 1.55 7.77 -3.57
N ASP A 12 1.22 9.02 -3.24
CA ASP A 12 2.06 10.18 -3.56
C ASP A 12 3.46 10.16 -2.93
N TRP A 13 3.59 9.45 -1.81
CA TRP A 13 4.82 9.33 -1.05
C TRP A 13 5.64 8.10 -1.44
N LEU A 14 5.14 7.26 -2.36
CA LEU A 14 5.82 6.04 -2.79
C LEU A 14 6.58 6.29 -4.09
N ILE A 15 7.71 5.60 -4.26
CA ILE A 15 8.50 5.65 -5.51
C ILE A 15 8.30 4.37 -6.32
N PRO A 16 8.27 4.42 -7.67
CA PRO A 16 8.16 3.20 -8.47
C PRO A 16 9.30 2.23 -8.16
N SER A 17 8.95 0.95 -8.01
CA SER A 17 9.98 -0.09 -7.87
C SER A 17 10.77 -0.26 -9.16
N ARG A 18 12.00 -0.74 -9.02
CA ARG A 18 12.79 -1.24 -10.15
C ARG A 18 12.56 -2.76 -10.27
N GLN A 19 12.63 -3.27 -11.50
CA GLN A 19 12.39 -4.70 -11.79
C GLN A 19 13.41 -5.64 -11.12
N ASP A 20 14.52 -5.12 -10.61
CA ASP A 20 15.61 -5.84 -9.95
C ASP A 20 15.59 -5.72 -8.40
N ASP A 21 14.50 -5.21 -7.82
CA ASP A 21 14.41 -5.04 -6.37
C ASP A 21 14.24 -6.39 -5.65
N SER A 22 15.24 -6.77 -4.86
CA SER A 22 15.29 -8.07 -4.18
C SER A 22 14.22 -8.25 -3.09
N ARG A 23 13.51 -7.19 -2.72
CA ARG A 23 12.36 -7.27 -1.79
C ARG A 23 11.13 -7.92 -2.44
N LEU A 24 11.16 -8.09 -3.76
CA LEU A 24 10.07 -8.53 -4.61
C LEU A 24 10.20 -10.01 -4.95
N PHE A 25 10.05 -10.86 -3.94
CA PHE A 25 10.32 -12.29 -4.05
C PHE A 25 9.40 -13.04 -5.04
N HIS A 26 8.27 -12.44 -5.48
CA HIS A 26 7.24 -13.11 -6.30
C HIS A 26 6.53 -12.22 -7.33
N THR A 27 7.16 -11.14 -7.78
CA THR A 27 6.46 -10.12 -8.59
C THR A 27 6.34 -10.54 -10.05
N ASP A 28 5.11 -10.61 -10.55
CA ASP A 28 4.83 -10.78 -11.98
C ASP A 28 5.07 -9.45 -12.72
N SER A 29 5.40 -9.52 -14.01
CA SER A 29 5.43 -8.37 -14.92
C SER A 29 4.14 -7.53 -14.94
N ALA A 30 3.00 -8.11 -14.58
CA ALA A 30 1.71 -7.42 -14.50
C ALA A 30 1.51 -6.66 -13.17
N ASP A 31 2.29 -7.00 -12.14
CA ASP A 31 2.17 -6.38 -10.83
C ASP A 31 2.69 -4.94 -10.88
N ARG A 32 2.04 -4.08 -10.10
CA ARG A 32 2.54 -2.73 -9.87
C ARG A 32 3.12 -2.67 -8.48
N VAL A 33 4.39 -2.33 -8.39
CA VAL A 33 5.08 -2.24 -7.11
C VAL A 33 5.65 -0.85 -6.92
N TRP A 34 5.44 -0.34 -5.72
CA TRP A 34 6.00 0.91 -5.25
C TRP A 34 6.74 0.67 -3.94
N ILE A 35 7.78 1.47 -3.71
CA ILE A 35 8.70 1.34 -2.61
C ILE A 35 8.52 2.52 -1.65
N CYS A 36 8.56 2.23 -0.36
CA CYS A 36 8.68 3.26 0.67
C CYS A 36 10.06 3.93 0.55
N PRO A 37 10.12 5.27 0.34
CA PRO A 37 11.40 5.96 0.27
C PRO A 37 12.21 5.77 1.56
N PRO A 38 13.53 5.52 1.48
CA PRO A 38 14.37 5.29 2.66
C PRO A 38 14.32 6.42 3.71
N GLN A 39 14.04 7.65 3.26
CA GLN A 39 13.92 8.83 4.11
C GLN A 39 12.68 8.81 4.99
N LEU A 40 11.67 8.01 4.63
CA LEU A 40 10.37 7.92 5.29
C LEU A 40 10.19 6.59 6.04
N GLY A 41 10.91 5.55 5.62
CA GLY A 41 10.82 4.23 6.20
C GLY A 41 11.47 3.16 5.33
N GLN A 42 10.95 1.95 5.41
CA GLN A 42 11.38 0.81 4.59
C GLN A 42 10.20 -0.09 4.23
N GLY A 43 10.31 -0.80 3.11
CA GLY A 43 9.30 -1.75 2.63
C GLY A 43 8.67 -1.34 1.30
N TYR A 44 7.49 -1.86 1.01
CA TYR A 44 6.83 -1.74 -0.27
C TYR A 44 5.29 -1.76 -0.18
N PHE A 45 4.69 -1.38 -1.29
CA PHE A 45 3.27 -1.51 -1.62
C PHE A 45 3.20 -2.26 -2.95
N GLN A 46 2.36 -3.28 -3.04
CA GLN A 46 2.18 -4.07 -4.25
C GLN A 46 0.70 -4.19 -4.59
N GLU A 47 0.35 -3.84 -5.82
CA GLU A 47 -0.95 -4.07 -6.41
C GLU A 47 -0.82 -5.23 -7.41
N ILE A 48 -1.52 -6.31 -7.11
CA ILE A 48 -1.61 -7.51 -7.94
C ILE A 48 -2.97 -7.45 -8.65
N PRO A 49 -3.00 -7.18 -9.96
CA PRO A 49 -4.26 -7.19 -10.70
C PRO A 49 -4.84 -8.61 -10.72
N LEU A 50 -6.11 -8.71 -10.33
CA LEU A 50 -6.92 -9.93 -10.45
C LEU A 50 -7.85 -9.80 -11.67
N ARG A 51 -8.93 -10.57 -11.72
CA ARG A 51 -9.94 -10.50 -12.80
C ARG A 51 -11.00 -9.44 -12.48
N ASP A 52 -11.72 -9.02 -13.52
CA ASP A 52 -12.96 -8.23 -13.40
C ASP A 52 -12.79 -6.95 -12.57
N ASP A 53 -11.72 -6.20 -12.85
CA ASP A 53 -11.35 -4.95 -12.17
C ASP A 53 -11.05 -5.07 -10.67
N LEU A 54 -10.88 -6.31 -10.17
CA LEU A 54 -10.42 -6.58 -8.81
C LEU A 54 -8.89 -6.51 -8.75
N ALA A 55 -8.35 -5.99 -7.64
CA ALA A 55 -6.93 -6.06 -7.34
C ALA A 55 -6.73 -6.51 -5.89
N LEU A 56 -5.68 -7.30 -5.65
CA LEU A 56 -5.16 -7.57 -4.32
C LEU A 56 -4.06 -6.54 -4.03
N VAL A 57 -4.17 -5.85 -2.90
CA VAL A 57 -3.17 -4.87 -2.48
C VAL A 57 -2.47 -5.36 -1.23
N ILE A 58 -1.14 -5.41 -1.27
CA ILE A 58 -0.27 -5.79 -0.16
C ILE A 58 0.46 -4.55 0.34
N PHE A 59 0.30 -4.26 1.62
CA PHE A 59 1.04 -3.21 2.33
C PHE A 59 2.04 -3.89 3.26
N ASP A 60 3.33 -3.80 2.95
CA ASP A 60 4.42 -4.34 3.77
C ASP A 60 5.51 -3.28 3.92
N TYR A 61 5.24 -2.31 4.79
CA TYR A 61 6.17 -1.24 5.09
C TYR A 61 6.17 -0.88 6.57
N THR A 62 7.27 -0.27 7.00
CA THR A 62 7.44 0.33 8.33
C THR A 62 7.92 1.75 8.15
N LEU A 63 7.18 2.71 8.71
CA LEU A 63 7.55 4.13 8.69
C LEU A 63 8.42 4.50 9.89
N HIS A 64 9.23 5.54 9.74
CA HIS A 64 9.95 6.13 10.87
C HIS A 64 8.97 6.74 11.87
N GLN A 65 9.29 6.66 13.17
CA GLN A 65 8.39 7.07 14.25
C GLN A 65 8.11 8.58 14.30
N ASP A 66 8.98 9.39 13.69
CA ASP A 66 8.88 10.84 13.64
C ASP A 66 8.15 11.36 12.40
N LEU A 67 7.51 10.46 11.63
CA LEU A 67 6.73 10.80 10.45
C LEU A 67 5.24 10.95 10.81
N VAL A 68 4.65 12.08 10.42
CA VAL A 68 3.20 12.30 10.45
C VAL A 68 2.70 12.49 9.02
N MET A 69 1.77 11.63 8.60
CA MET A 69 1.13 11.70 7.30
C MET A 69 -0.29 12.21 7.47
N ASP A 70 -0.60 13.36 6.86
CA ASP A 70 -1.97 13.81 6.71
C ASP A 70 -2.57 13.06 5.52
N LEU A 71 -3.21 11.92 5.79
CA LEU A 71 -3.90 11.13 4.78
C LEU A 71 -5.10 11.90 4.24
N PHE A 72 -5.28 11.86 2.92
CA PHE A 72 -6.47 12.39 2.26
C PHE A 72 -7.71 11.68 2.81
N GLN A 73 -8.81 12.41 3.03
CA GLN A 73 -10.09 11.78 3.42
C GLN A 73 -10.49 10.78 2.33
N GLU A 74 -10.57 9.50 2.69
CA GLU A 74 -10.92 8.43 1.76
C GLU A 74 -12.25 8.76 1.06
N LYS A 75 -12.20 8.81 -0.27
CA LYS A 75 -13.39 8.92 -1.11
C LYS A 75 -14.20 7.64 -0.99
N ASN A 76 -15.51 7.76 -0.73
CA ASN A 76 -16.61 6.82 -1.03
C ASN A 76 -16.21 5.34 -1.26
N CYS A 77 -15.45 4.75 -0.36
CA CYS A 77 -15.20 3.32 -0.32
C CYS A 77 -15.90 2.77 0.93
N VAL A 78 -16.39 1.54 0.82
CA VAL A 78 -16.80 0.78 2.00
C VAL A 78 -15.65 -0.17 2.28
N GLU A 79 -15.10 -0.13 3.48
CA GLU A 79 -14.02 -1.03 3.89
C GLU A 79 -14.60 -2.21 4.70
N PHE A 80 -14.24 -3.43 4.31
CA PHE A 80 -14.59 -4.66 5.01
C PHE A 80 -13.33 -5.36 5.48
N ALA A 81 -13.13 -5.44 6.79
CA ALA A 81 -12.01 -6.18 7.37
C ALA A 81 -12.37 -7.67 7.58
N PHE A 82 -11.45 -8.57 7.22
CA PHE A 82 -11.58 -10.01 7.45
C PHE A 82 -10.21 -10.66 7.74
N HIS A 83 -10.23 -11.88 8.26
CA HIS A 83 -9.02 -12.67 8.50
C HIS A 83 -8.90 -13.77 7.44
N LEU A 84 -7.72 -13.92 6.84
CA LEU A 84 -7.49 -14.92 5.79
C LEU A 84 -7.23 -16.32 6.34
N ASP A 85 -6.41 -16.49 7.39
CA ASP A 85 -6.06 -17.84 7.89
C ASP A 85 -6.01 -17.99 9.42
N SER A 86 -5.84 -16.93 10.22
CA SER A 86 -6.07 -16.91 11.70
C SER A 86 -5.89 -15.50 12.29
N LEU A 87 -6.13 -15.32 13.61
CA LEU A 87 -5.89 -14.04 14.31
C LEU A 87 -4.43 -13.54 14.24
N ALA A 88 -3.48 -14.43 13.90
CA ALA A 88 -2.04 -14.13 13.82
C ALA A 88 -1.57 -13.70 12.42
N SER A 89 -2.36 -13.97 11.37
CA SER A 89 -2.17 -13.38 10.04
C SER A 89 -2.79 -11.99 10.06
N GLY A 90 -2.02 -10.96 9.69
CA GLY A 90 -2.44 -9.55 9.76
C GLY A 90 -3.82 -9.23 9.18
N GLN A 91 -4.31 -8.02 9.44
CA GLN A 91 -5.64 -7.60 9.00
C GLN A 91 -5.70 -7.53 7.46
N SER A 92 -6.74 -8.14 6.88
CA SER A 92 -7.04 -8.06 5.46
C SER A 92 -8.28 -7.20 5.25
N TYR A 93 -8.29 -6.46 4.15
CA TYR A 93 -9.36 -5.50 3.85
C TYR A 93 -9.86 -5.68 2.42
N PHE A 94 -11.17 -5.54 2.23
CA PHE A 94 -11.82 -5.42 0.93
C PHE A 94 -12.43 -4.03 0.84
N CYS A 95 -11.99 -3.24 -0.13
CA CYS A 95 -12.40 -1.84 -0.29
C CYS A 95 -13.03 -1.63 -1.68
N PRO A 96 -14.31 -1.95 -1.87
CA PRO A 96 -15.05 -1.59 -3.07
C PRO A 96 -15.08 -0.07 -3.22
N TYR A 97 -14.47 0.40 -4.31
CA TYR A 97 -14.57 1.78 -4.77
C TYR A 97 -15.82 1.94 -5.61
N PHE A 98 -16.71 2.83 -5.22
CA PHE A 98 -17.98 3.04 -5.94
C PHE A 98 -17.90 4.09 -7.05
N GLY A 99 -16.74 4.70 -7.26
CA GLY A 99 -16.54 5.73 -8.28
C GLY A 99 -17.39 7.00 -8.04
N GLY A 100 -16.91 8.10 -8.62
CA GLY A 100 -17.60 9.38 -8.75
C GLY A 100 -17.18 10.02 -10.06
#